data_AF-A0A5B0EUG1-F1
#
_entry.id   AF-A0A5B0EUG1-F1
#
_cell.length_a   1.000
_cell.length_b   1.000
_cell.length_c   1.000
_cell.angle_alpha   90.00
_cell.angle_beta   90.00
_cell.angle_gamma   90.00
#
_symmetry.space_group_name_H-M   'P 1'
#
loop_
_entity.id
_entity.type
_entity.pdbx_description
1 polymer ?
#
loop_
_entity_poly.entity_id
_entity_poly.type
_entity_poly.pdbx_seq_one_letter_code
_entity_poly.pdbx_strand_id
1 'polypeptide(L)' 'RNVTKRTPCPPDVEELGHSTWTFLHSAAAYYPDAPTSVQRHSMRALLDALPHVYPCSVCAEDLRRVYATSLANEAQ' A
#
# COMPACT_ATOMS: atom_id res chain seq x y z
N ARG A 1 -9.67 -14.15 23.61
CA ARG A 1 -8.45 -14.62 22.91
C ARG A 1 -7.32 -14.68 23.93
N ASN A 2 -6.75 -15.86 24.17
CA ASN A 2 -5.71 -16.10 25.17
C ASN A 2 -4.34 -15.84 24.51
N VAL A 3 -3.58 -14.86 25.02
CA VAL A 3 -2.34 -14.37 24.37
C VAL A 3 -1.14 -15.07 24.99
N THR A 4 -0.80 -16.26 24.50
CA THR A 4 0.46 -16.92 24.85
C THR A 4 1.54 -16.49 23.87
N LYS A 5 2.48 -15.67 24.37
CA LYS A 5 3.83 -15.38 23.88
C LYS A 5 4.04 -15.57 22.37
N ARG A 6 3.88 -14.47 21.61
CA ARG A 6 4.11 -14.43 20.15
C ARG A 6 5.57 -14.77 19.83
N THR A 7 5.84 -15.98 19.32
CA THR A 7 6.89 -16.13 18.31
C THR A 7 6.58 -15.11 17.20
N PRO A 8 7.55 -14.35 16.64
CA PRO A 8 7.25 -13.38 15.60
C PRO A 8 6.94 -14.14 14.30
N CYS A 9 5.74 -14.70 14.23
CA CYS A 9 5.16 -15.16 12.98
C CYS A 9 4.85 -13.92 12.12
N PRO A 10 5.04 -13.99 10.80
CA PRO A 10 4.50 -12.97 9.90
C PRO A 10 2.99 -12.79 10.12
N PRO A 11 2.45 -11.58 9.89
CA PRO A 11 1.03 -11.31 10.03
C PRO A 11 0.20 -12.13 9.04
N ASP A 12 -1.07 -12.38 9.39
CA ASP A 12 -2.04 -12.90 8.44
C ASP A 12 -2.49 -11.81 7.45
N VAL A 13 -3.33 -12.19 6.48
CA VAL A 13 -3.79 -11.28 5.41
C VAL A 13 -4.60 -10.09 5.95
N GLU A 14 -5.28 -10.24 7.08
CA GLU A 14 -6.11 -9.18 7.67
C GLU A 14 -5.24 -8.18 8.44
N GLU A 15 -4.34 -8.66 9.31
CA GLU A 15 -3.39 -7.81 10.04
C GLU A 15 -2.46 -7.08 9.07
N LEU A 16 -2.01 -7.75 8.01
CA LEU A 16 -1.22 -7.16 6.93
C LEU A 16 -2.01 -6.08 6.16
N GLY A 17 -3.26 -6.38 5.81
CA GLY A 17 -4.18 -5.45 5.15
C GLY A 17 -4.40 -4.18 5.96
N HIS A 18 -4.79 -4.31 7.22
CA HIS A 18 -5.00 -3.19 8.13
C HIS A 18 -3.75 -2.34 8.32
N SER A 19 -2.59 -2.98 8.48
CA SER A 19 -1.32 -2.26 8.64
C SER A 19 -0.93 -1.49 7.38
N THR A 20 -1.15 -2.08 6.20
CA THR A 20 -0.88 -1.43 4.91
C THR A 20 -1.80 -0.21 4.72
N TRP A 21 -3.10 -0.36 4.95
CA TRP A 21 -4.06 0.75 4.83
C TRP A 21 -3.79 1.86 5.83
N THR A 22 -3.43 1.51 7.07
CA THR A 22 -3.03 2.49 8.09
C THR A 22 -1.84 3.31 7.63
N PHE A 23 -0.82 2.67 7.08
CA PHE A 23 0.36 3.36 6.53
C PHE A 23 0.00 4.27 5.36
N LEU A 24 -0.73 3.75 4.34
CA LEU A 24 -1.08 4.51 3.15
C LEU A 24 -1.96 5.72 3.48
N HIS A 25 -3.00 5.56 4.29
CA HIS A 25 -3.87 6.67 4.68
C HIS A 25 -3.15 7.70 5.55
N SER A 26 -2.25 7.27 6.44
CA SER A 26 -1.42 8.21 7.20
C SER A 26 -0.48 8.99 6.27
N ALA A 27 0.21 8.31 5.36
CA ALA A 27 1.11 8.95 4.42
C ALA A 27 0.37 9.95 3.51
N ALA A 28 -0.86 9.65 3.09
CA ALA A 28 -1.71 10.56 2.34
C ALA A 28 -2.21 11.74 3.18
N ALA A 29 -2.65 11.51 4.41
CA ALA A 29 -3.17 12.56 5.31
C ALA A 29 -2.10 13.60 5.68
N TYR A 30 -0.84 13.19 5.77
CA TYR A 30 0.30 14.08 6.05
C TYR A 30 1.09 14.43 4.79
N TYR A 31 0.58 14.12 3.59
CA TYR A 31 1.23 14.53 2.36
C TYR A 31 1.16 16.05 2.21
N PRO A 32 2.28 16.76 1.97
CA PRO A 32 2.26 18.23 1.92
C PRO A 32 1.43 18.77 0.76
N ASP A 33 0.80 19.93 0.95
CA ASP A 33 0.10 20.65 -0.14
C ASP A 33 1.04 21.02 -1.29
N ALA A 34 2.31 21.33 -0.97
CA ALA A 34 3.37 21.65 -1.92
C ALA A 34 4.53 20.64 -1.79
N PRO A 35 4.39 19.42 -2.34
CA PRO A 35 5.40 18.38 -2.21
C PRO A 35 6.62 18.67 -3.09
N THR A 36 7.80 18.35 -2.58
CA THR A 36 9.05 18.37 -3.36
C THR A 36 8.98 17.41 -4.54
N SER A 37 9.87 17.58 -5.53
CA SER A 37 10.01 16.60 -6.62
C SER A 37 10.26 15.20 -6.08
N VAL A 38 11.16 15.05 -5.10
CA VAL A 38 11.46 13.76 -4.47
C VAL A 38 10.20 13.15 -3.84
N GLN A 39 9.44 13.92 -3.05
CA GLN A 39 8.20 13.42 -2.42
C GLN A 39 7.15 12.97 -3.44
N ARG A 40 6.99 13.68 -4.56
CA ARG A 40 6.08 13.27 -5.65
C ARG A 40 6.51 11.95 -6.28
N HIS A 41 7.78 11.84 -6.66
CA HIS A 41 8.29 10.62 -7.28
C HIS A 41 8.26 9.44 -6.30
N SER A 42 8.63 9.64 -5.04
CA SER A 42 8.61 8.57 -4.03
C SER A 42 7.21 8.07 -3.71
N MET A 43 6.22 8.96 -3.60
CA MET A 43 4.83 8.55 -3.37
C MET A 43 4.30 7.74 -4.56
N ARG A 44 4.57 8.18 -5.79
CA ARG A 44 4.18 7.43 -6.99
C ARG A 44 4.86 6.06 -7.03
N ALA A 45 6.19 6.02 -6.83
CA ALA A 45 6.95 4.78 -6.81
C ALA A 45 6.48 3.78 -5.73
N LEU A 46 6.06 4.26 -4.56
CA LEU A 46 5.46 3.43 -3.52
C LEU A 46 4.17 2.75 -4.02
N LEU A 47 3.27 3.52 -4.62
CA LEU A 47 2.00 3.01 -5.14
C LEU A 47 2.20 2.07 -6.33
N ASP A 48 3.11 2.42 -7.24
CA ASP A 48 3.51 1.58 -8.37
C ASP A 48 4.06 0.22 -7.89
N ALA A 49 4.89 0.22 -6.86
CA ALA A 49 5.54 -0.99 -6.35
C ALA A 49 4.60 -1.91 -5.58
N LEU A 50 3.58 -1.37 -4.91
CA LEU A 50 2.70 -2.11 -4.02
C LEU A 50 2.12 -3.41 -4.65
N PRO A 51 1.47 -3.41 -5.83
CA PRO A 51 0.95 -4.63 -6.45
C PRO A 51 2.02 -5.65 -6.92
N HIS A 52 3.30 -5.29 -6.88
CA HIS A 52 4.40 -6.20 -7.23
C HIS A 52 5.01 -6.91 -6.03
N VAL A 53 4.92 -6.31 -4.84
CA VAL A 53 5.56 -6.81 -3.62
C VAL A 53 4.58 -7.25 -2.54
N TYR A 54 3.26 -7.06 -2.75
CA TYR A 54 2.24 -7.40 -1.77
C TYR A 54 2.16 -8.94 -1.56
N PRO A 55 2.38 -9.46 -0.33
CA PRO A 55 2.48 -10.91 -0.08
C PRO A 55 1.22 -11.75 -0.39
N CYS A 56 0.03 -11.13 -0.36
CA CYS A 56 -1.22 -11.80 -0.73
C CYS A 56 -1.39 -11.76 -2.25
N SER A 57 -1.29 -12.91 -2.92
CA SER A 57 -1.34 -13.00 -4.40
C SER A 57 -2.65 -12.48 -5.00
N VAL A 58 -3.80 -12.88 -4.45
CA VAL A 58 -5.13 -12.42 -4.91
C VAL A 58 -5.28 -10.91 -4.70
N CYS A 59 -4.89 -10.42 -3.52
CA CYS A 59 -4.92 -8.99 -3.21
C CYS A 59 -3.98 -8.19 -4.15
N ALA A 60 -2.81 -8.72 -4.47
CA ALA A 60 -1.85 -8.09 -5.38
C ALA A 60 -2.39 -8.00 -6.81
N GLU A 61 -3.12 -9.02 -7.28
CA GLU A 61 -3.80 -9.00 -8.57
C GLU A 61 -4.89 -7.91 -8.62
N ASP A 62 -5.71 -7.83 -7.57
CA ASP A 62 -6.74 -6.78 -7.45
C ASP A 62 -6.11 -5.38 -7.42
N LEU A 63 -5.05 -5.19 -6.63
CA LEU A 63 -4.30 -3.93 -6.59
C LEU A 63 -3.75 -3.57 -7.97
N ARG A 64 -3.21 -4.54 -8.72
CA ARG A 64 -2.69 -4.30 -10.08
C ARG A 64 -3.80 -3.85 -11.03
N ARG A 65 -4.97 -4.50 -10.97
CA ARG A 65 -6.12 -4.16 -11.80
C ARG A 65 -6.64 -2.74 -11.53
N VAL A 66 -6.83 -2.42 -10.25
CA VAL A 66 -7.32 -1.09 -9.83
C VAL A 66 -6.31 -0.03 -10.22
N TYR A 67 -5.02 -0.24 -9.93
CA TYR A 67 -3.99 0.76 -10.19
C TYR A 67 -3.74 0.99 -11.69
N ALA A 68 -3.71 -0.07 -12.50
CA ALA A 68 -3.59 0.05 -13.95
C ALA A 68 -4.76 0.83 -14.56
N THR A 69 -5.97 0.65 -14.01
CA THR A 69 -7.16 1.41 -14.44
C THR A 69 -7.02 2.89 -14.11
N SER A 70 -6.54 3.23 -12.91
CA SER A 70 -6.32 4.62 -12.51
C SER A 70 -5.28 5.33 -13.39
N LEU A 71 -4.18 4.67 -13.75
CA LEU A 71 -3.18 5.24 -14.67
C LEU A 71 -3.73 5.46 -16.08
N ALA A 72 -4.57 4.54 -16.57
CA ALA A 72 -5.22 4.71 -17.87
C ALA A 72 -6.16 5.93 -17.89
N ASN A 73 -6.78 6.25 -16.75
CA ASN A 73 -7.64 7.42 -16.61
C ASN A 73 -6.86 8.73 -16.41
N GLU A 74 -5.68 8.71 -15.78
CA GLU A 74 -4.81 9.90 -15.61
C GLU A 74 -4.11 10.33 -16.91
N ALA A 75 -3.93 9.41 -17.86
CA ALA A 75 -3.29 9.68 -19.15
C ALA A 75 -4.21 10.37 -20.18
N GLN A 76 -5.42 10.75 -19.77
CA GLN A 76 -6.45 11.37 -20.59
C GLN A 76 -6.84 12.74 -20.01
#